data_AF-A0A960F0C0-F1
#
_entry.id   AF-A0A960F0C0-F1
#
_cell.length_a   1.000
_cell.length_b   1.000
_cell.length_c   1.000
_cell.angle_alpha   90.00
_cell.angle_beta   90.00
_cell.angle_gamma   90.00
#
_symmetry.space_group_name_H-M   'P 1'
#
loop_
_entity.id
_entity.type
_entity.pdbx_description
1 polymer ?
#
loop_
_entity_poly.entity_id
_entity_poly.type
_entity_poly.pdbx_seq_one_letter_code
_entity_poly.pdbx_strand_id
1 'polypeptide(L)' 'PVAEKMITKAKKGGLHNHRQVVAYLNDKEIAAKLFEDVGPRYAERNGGYTRILKLGPRQGDNAPMARIELV' A
#
# COMPACT_ATOMS: atom_id res chain seq x y z
N PRO A 1 -9.89 -2.64 0.01
CA PRO A 1 -8.81 -1.68 -0.32
C PRO A 1 -7.67 -2.35 -1.10
N VAL A 2 -7.16 -1.70 -2.15
CA VAL A 2 -6.11 -2.24 -3.03
C VAL A 2 -4.76 -2.33 -2.31
N ALA A 3 -4.31 -1.23 -1.70
CA ALA A 3 -3.04 -1.15 -0.98
C ALA A 3 -2.90 -2.23 0.12
N GLU A 4 -3.97 -2.44 0.88
CA GLU A 4 -4.05 -3.48 1.93
C GLU A 4 -3.69 -4.88 1.41
N LYS A 5 -4.23 -5.23 0.24
CA LYS A 5 -4.02 -6.55 -0.39
C LYS A 5 -2.58 -6.68 -0.88
N MET A 6 -1.99 -5.62 -1.41
CA MET A 6 -0.61 -5.63 -1.90
C MET A 6 0.39 -5.79 -0.74
N ILE A 7 0.20 -5.05 0.35
CA ILE A 7 1.03 -5.18 1.57
C ILE A 7 0.87 -6.58 2.17
N THR A 8 -0.33 -7.13 2.19
CA THR A 8 -0.57 -8.51 2.67
C THR A 8 0.15 -9.55 1.82
N LYS A 9 0.16 -9.39 0.49
CA LYS A 9 0.90 -10.28 -0.42
C LYS A 9 2.41 -10.17 -0.22
N ALA A 10 2.91 -8.95 -0.03
CA ALA A 10 4.32 -8.70 0.27
C ALA A 10 4.74 -9.35 1.60
N LYS A 11 3.94 -9.18 2.65
CA LYS A 11 4.13 -9.82 3.96
C LYS A 11 4.17 -11.36 3.87
N LYS A 12 3.29 -11.96 3.07
CA LYS A 12 3.26 -13.43 2.88
C LYS A 12 4.48 -13.95 2.11
N GLY A 13 5.12 -13.12 1.30
CA GLY A 13 6.29 -13.51 0.51
C GLY A 13 5.99 -14.54 -0.58
N GLY A 14 7.04 -15.08 -1.19
CA GLY A 14 6.98 -16.14 -2.19
C GLY A 14 6.79 -15.67 -3.63
N LEU A 15 7.25 -16.51 -4.58
CA LEU A 15 7.30 -16.20 -6.02
C LEU A 15 5.93 -15.93 -6.63
N HIS A 16 4.90 -16.67 -6.21
CA HIS A 16 3.54 -16.49 -6.73
C HIS A 16 2.99 -15.10 -6.38
N ASN A 17 3.13 -14.69 -5.11
CA ASN A 17 2.68 -13.37 -4.65
C ASN A 17 3.50 -12.25 -5.31
N HIS A 18 4.81 -12.44 -5.47
CA HIS A 18 5.67 -11.49 -6.17
C HIS A 18 5.21 -11.26 -7.62
N ARG A 19 4.96 -12.34 -8.38
CA ARG A 19 4.45 -12.25 -9.77
C ARG A 19 3.11 -11.51 -9.83
N GLN A 20 2.20 -11.78 -8.90
CA GLN A 20 0.91 -11.09 -8.85
C GLN A 20 1.05 -9.59 -8.53
N VAL A 21 1.98 -9.21 -7.66
CA VAL A 21 2.22 -7.80 -7.31
C VAL A 21 2.87 -7.07 -8.48
N VAL A 22 3.88 -7.67 -9.13
CA VAL A 22 4.51 -7.09 -10.33
C VAL A 22 3.51 -6.92 -11.46
N ALA A 23 2.64 -7.91 -11.71
CA ALA A 23 1.61 -7.81 -12.75
C ALA A 23 0.55 -6.74 -12.44
N TYR A 24 0.36 -6.39 -11.17
CA TYR A 24 -0.59 -5.35 -10.78
C TYR A 24 0.01 -3.95 -10.81
N LEU A 25 1.24 -3.80 -10.30
CA LEU A 25 1.93 -2.50 -10.24
C LEU A 25 2.56 -2.10 -11.57
N ASN A 26 2.87 -3.07 -12.43
CA ASN A 26 3.63 -2.90 -13.68
C ASN A 26 5.02 -2.24 -13.50
N ASP A 27 5.50 -2.19 -12.26
CA ASP A 27 6.78 -1.62 -11.89
C ASP A 27 7.52 -2.61 -10.98
N LYS A 28 8.71 -3.02 -11.44
CA LYS A 28 9.53 -4.02 -10.73
C LYS A 28 10.26 -3.43 -9.54
N GLU A 29 10.66 -2.15 -9.61
CA GLU A 29 11.38 -1.49 -8.52
C GLU A 29 10.45 -1.23 -7.34
N ILE A 30 9.25 -0.73 -7.61
CA ILE A 30 8.24 -0.54 -6.56
C ILE A 30 7.81 -1.87 -5.96
N ALA A 31 7.67 -2.92 -6.78
CA ALA A 31 7.37 -4.25 -6.29
C ALA A 31 8.48 -4.77 -5.37
N ALA A 32 9.75 -4.67 -5.77
CA ALA A 32 10.87 -5.08 -4.92
C ALA A 32 10.86 -4.34 -3.57
N LYS A 33 10.73 -3.01 -3.60
CA LYS A 33 10.63 -2.17 -2.40
C LYS A 33 9.48 -2.58 -1.47
N LEU A 34 8.34 -2.99 -2.03
CA LEU A 34 7.20 -3.45 -1.24
C LEU A 34 7.54 -4.74 -0.46
N PHE A 35 8.30 -5.66 -1.04
CA PHE A 35 8.70 -6.91 -0.40
C PHE A 35 9.89 -6.76 0.53
N GLU A 36 10.83 -5.87 0.22
CA GLU A 36 12.06 -5.66 0.99
C GLU A 36 11.85 -4.75 2.20
N ASP A 37 11.14 -3.63 2.01
CA ASP A 37 10.97 -2.62 3.08
C ASP A 37 9.62 -2.76 3.78
N VAL A 38 8.54 -2.72 2.98
CA VAL A 38 7.18 -2.51 3.51
C VAL A 38 6.60 -3.78 4.13
N GLY A 39 6.81 -4.94 3.49
CA GLY A 39 6.35 -6.24 3.99
C GLY A 39 6.89 -6.55 5.40
N PRO A 40 8.22 -6.53 5.61
CA PRO A 40 8.84 -6.77 6.91
C PRO A 40 8.43 -5.76 7.97
N ARG A 41 8.28 -4.48 7.61
CA ARG A 41 7.80 -3.42 8.53
C ARG A 41 6.45 -3.75 9.16
N TYR A 42 5.60 -4.52 8.48
CA TYR A 42 4.27 -4.91 8.96
C TYR A 42 4.14 -6.39 9.32
N ALA A 43 5.26 -7.09 9.55
CA ALA A 43 5.26 -8.52 9.88
C ALA A 43 4.39 -8.87 11.10
N GLU A 44 4.42 -8.06 12.15
CA GLU A 44 3.64 -8.30 13.37
C GLU A 44 2.19 -7.78 13.30
N ARG A 45 1.85 -7.01 12.28
CA ARG A 45 0.55 -6.34 12.17
C ARG A 45 -0.42 -7.15 11.32
N ASN A 46 -1.61 -7.41 11.84
CA ASN A 46 -2.67 -8.13 11.14
C ASN A 46 -3.71 -7.15 10.57
N GLY A 47 -3.34 -6.42 9.52
CA GLY A 47 -4.21 -5.48 8.82
C GLY A 47 -4.22 -4.05 9.39
N GLY A 48 -4.97 -3.18 8.72
CA GLY A 48 -5.02 -1.74 9.01
C GLY A 48 -3.68 -1.06 8.70
N TYR A 49 -3.11 -1.35 7.53
CA TYR A 49 -1.80 -0.80 7.14
C TYR A 49 -1.90 0.65 6.65
N THR A 50 -3.09 1.09 6.25
CA THR A 50 -3.34 2.46 5.80
C THR A 50 -4.20 3.23 6.78
N ARG A 51 -3.93 4.53 6.89
CA ARG A 51 -4.76 5.52 7.60
C ARG A 51 -5.21 6.58 6.60
N ILE A 52 -6.46 7.01 6.73
CA ILE A 52 -7.02 8.14 5.97
C ILE A 52 -7.21 9.31 6.93
N LEU A 53 -6.56 10.43 6.63
CA LEU A 53 -6.67 11.67 7.36
C LEU A 53 -7.45 12.66 6.49
N LYS A 54 -8.65 13.04 6.94
CA LYS A 54 -9.50 13.99 6.19
C LYS A 54 -8.86 15.37 6.25
N LEU A 55 -8.75 16.00 5.09
CA LEU A 55 -8.27 17.36 4.95
C LEU A 55 -9.45 18.30 4.74
N GLY A 56 -9.20 19.61 4.87
CA GLY A 56 -10.15 20.63 4.42
C GLY A 56 -10.44 20.51 2.92
N PRO A 57 -11.52 21.13 2.44
CA PRO A 57 -11.86 21.11 1.03
C PRO A 57 -10.79 21.80 0.18
N ARG A 58 -10.61 21.34 -1.05
CA ARG A 58 -9.68 21.94 -2.02
C ARG A 58 -10.16 23.33 -2.41
N GLN A 59 -9.25 24.29 -2.42
CA GLN A 59 -9.53 25.64 -2.88
C GLN A 59 -9.86 25.64 -4.38
N GLY A 60 -10.95 26.31 -4.76
CA GLY A 60 -11.39 26.45 -6.15
C GLY A 60 -12.66 25.65 -6.45
N ASP A 61 -12.68 24.35 -6.14
CA ASP A 61 -13.82 23.46 -6.45
C ASP A 61 -14.50 22.84 -5.22
N ASN A 62 -14.04 23.20 -4.02
CA ASN A 62 -14.58 22.71 -2.75
C ASN A 62 -14.57 21.16 -2.63
N ALA A 63 -13.70 20.48 -3.39
CA ALA A 63 -13.66 19.02 -3.37
C ALA A 63 -13.16 18.50 -2.00
N PRO A 64 -13.82 17.50 -1.40
CA PRO A 64 -13.36 16.92 -0.13
C PRO A 64 -12.04 16.18 -0.34
N MET A 65 -10.99 16.62 0.37
CA MET A 65 -9.66 16.05 0.26
C MET A 65 -9.35 15.11 1.43
N ALA A 66 -8.46 14.16 1.19
CA ALA A 66 -7.91 13.31 2.23
C ALA A 66 -6.46 12.95 1.91
N ARG A 67 -5.65 12.75 2.96
CA ARG A 67 -4.30 12.22 2.87
C ARG A 67 -4.32 10.76 3.31
N ILE A 68 -3.71 9.88 2.53
CA ILE A 68 -3.57 8.46 2.85
C ILE A 68 -2.13 8.18 3.24
N GLU A 69 -1.93 7.51 4.36
CA GLU A 69 -0.60 7.21 4.91
C GLU A 69 -0.46 5.75 5.30
N LEU A 70 0.77 5.24 5.25
CA LEU A 70 1.15 3.95 5.82
C LEU A 70 1.47 4.13 7.31
N VAL A 71 0.92 3.28 8.19
CA VAL A 71 0.98 3.44 9.65
C VAL A 71 2.32 3.01 10.26
#